data_AF-A0ABD0RS95-F1
#
_entry.id   AF-A0ABD0RS95-F1
#
_cell.length_a   1.000
_cell.length_b   1.000
_cell.length_c   1.000
_cell.angle_alpha   90.00
_cell.angle_beta   90.00
_cell.angle_gamma   90.00
#
_symmetry.space_group_name_H-M   'P 1'
#
loop_
_entity.id
_entity.type
_entity.pdbx_description
1 polymer ?
#
loop_
_entity_poly.entity_id
_entity_poly.type
_entity_poly.pdbx_seq_one_letter_code
_entity_poly.pdbx_strand_id
1 'polypeptide(L)'
;CVLTDEQQEVFERLARHCNKFAKLIPMSFVLGFYVTQAFQRWWGQYTSFPLPDNLMMVVSGNVHGTDERGRLLRRTLMRYANLSSVLILRSISTRVRKRFQTLEDIVEA
;
A
#
# COMPACT_ATOMS: atom_id res chain seq x y z
N CYS A 1 -25.00 -42.92 14.37
CA CYS A 1 -24.91 -41.63 15.10
C CYS A 1 -23.68 -41.69 16.01
N VAL A 2 -22.74 -40.75 15.87
CA VAL A 2 -21.45 -40.77 16.60
C VAL A 2 -21.59 -40.35 18.07
N LEU A 3 -22.61 -39.56 18.39
CA LEU A 3 -22.91 -39.12 19.75
C LEU A 3 -24.01 -39.98 20.38
N THR A 4 -23.83 -40.33 21.65
CA THR A 4 -24.88 -40.93 22.48
C THR A 4 -25.96 -39.91 22.83
N ASP A 5 -27.12 -40.37 23.30
CA ASP A 5 -28.26 -39.49 23.61
C ASP A 5 -27.90 -38.44 24.68
N GLU A 6 -27.14 -38.82 25.71
CA GLU A 6 -26.63 -37.87 26.72
C GLU A 6 -25.68 -36.82 26.11
N GLN A 7 -24.82 -37.22 25.17
CA GLN A 7 -23.89 -36.31 24.51
C GLN A 7 -24.61 -35.35 23.56
N GLN A 8 -25.69 -35.78 22.92
CA GLN A 8 -26.53 -34.91 22.11
C GLN A 8 -27.16 -33.79 22.95
N GLU A 9 -27.66 -34.12 24.15
CA GLU A 9 -28.25 -33.11 25.04
C GLU A 9 -27.21 -32.06 25.49
N VAL A 10 -25.99 -32.50 25.82
CA VAL A 10 -24.88 -31.60 26.17
C VAL A 10 -24.49 -30.71 24.98
N PHE A 11 -24.39 -31.29 23.78
CA PHE A 11 -24.08 -30.54 22.56
C PHE A 11 -25.14 -29.47 22.25
N GLU A 12 -26.42 -29.80 22.40
CA GLU A 12 -27.50 -28.83 22.21
C GLU A 12 -27.43 -27.67 23.19
N ARG A 13 -27.15 -27.95 24.47
CA ARG A 13 -26.94 -26.89 25.48
C ARG A 13 -25.77 -25.98 25.11
N LEU A 14 -24.67 -26.55 24.63
CA LEU A 14 -23.49 -25.80 24.17
C LEU A 14 -23.82 -24.94 22.94
N ALA A 15 -24.49 -25.51 21.93
CA ALA A 15 -24.86 -24.79 20.72
C ALA A 15 -25.77 -23.59 21.01
N ARG A 16 -26.77 -23.76 21.89
CA ARG A 16 -27.64 -22.67 22.35
C ARG A 16 -26.85 -21.61 23.14
N HIS A 17 -25.91 -22.03 23.98
CA HIS A 17 -25.02 -21.11 24.70
C HIS A 17 -24.20 -20.27 23.73
N CYS A 18 -23.49 -20.87 22.76
CA CYS A 18 -22.71 -20.15 21.76
C CYS A 18 -23.55 -19.20 20.90
N ASN A 19 -24.76 -19.61 20.48
CA ASN A 19 -25.65 -18.78 19.68
C ASN A 19 -26.10 -17.50 20.42
N LYS A 20 -26.20 -17.56 21.76
CA LYS A 20 -26.51 -16.38 22.59
C LYS A 20 -25.39 -15.33 22.53
N PHE A 21 -24.13 -15.76 22.47
CA PHE A 21 -22.97 -14.85 22.40
C PHE A 21 -22.64 -14.39 20.98
N ALA A 22 -23.01 -15.16 19.95
CA ALA A 22 -22.77 -14.82 18.55
C ALA A 22 -23.41 -13.48 18.12
N LYS A 23 -24.48 -13.05 18.80
CA LYS A 23 -25.19 -11.78 18.53
C LYS A 23 -24.83 -10.65 19.50
N LEU A 24 -23.98 -10.90 20.49
CA LEU A 24 -23.68 -9.94 21.57
C LEU A 24 -22.82 -8.77 21.07
N ILE A 25 -21.98 -9.00 20.07
CA ILE A 25 -21.11 -7.98 19.47
C ILE A 25 -21.62 -7.67 18.06
N PRO A 26 -22.00 -6.41 17.76
CA PRO A 26 -22.36 -6.01 16.40
C PRO A 26 -21.10 -5.92 15.54
N MET A 27 -20.63 -7.07 15.06
CA MET A 27 -19.42 -7.19 14.25
C MET A 27 -19.47 -6.28 13.02
N SER A 28 -20.65 -6.09 12.43
CA SER A 28 -20.85 -5.19 11.29
C SER A 28 -20.44 -3.75 11.58
N PHE A 29 -20.66 -3.26 12.82
CA PHE A 29 -20.28 -1.91 13.20
C PHE A 29 -18.76 -1.78 13.25
N VAL A 30 -18.09 -2.65 14.02
CA VAL A 30 -16.62 -2.63 14.17
C VAL A 30 -15.93 -2.84 12.82
N LEU A 31 -16.44 -3.77 12.00
CA LEU A 31 -15.94 -4.01 10.66
C LEU A 31 -16.13 -2.78 9.75
N GLY A 32 -17.27 -2.09 9.86
CA GLY A 32 -17.53 -0.84 9.15
C GLY A 32 -16.48 0.24 9.44
N PHE A 33 -16.15 0.47 10.72
CA PHE A 33 -15.07 1.42 11.08
C PHE A 33 -13.72 0.96 10.55
N TYR A 34 -13.38 -0.32 10.75
CA TYR A 34 -12.11 -0.86 10.31
C TYR A 34 -11.91 -0.71 8.80
N VAL A 35 -12.90 -1.13 8.00
CA VAL A 35 -12.84 -1.05 6.54
C VAL A 35 -12.76 0.40 6.08
N THR A 36 -13.52 1.31 6.69
CA THR A 36 -13.47 2.74 6.36
C THR A 36 -12.08 3.32 6.62
N GLN A 37 -11.48 3.03 7.78
CA GLN A 37 -10.12 3.49 8.12
C GLN A 37 -9.06 2.86 7.21
N ALA A 38 -9.17 1.56 6.92
CA ALA A 38 -8.27 0.87 6.01
C ALA A 38 -8.32 1.49 4.60
N PHE A 39 -9.53 1.79 4.11
CA PHE A 39 -9.73 2.44 2.81
C PHE A 39 -9.14 3.86 2.78
N GLN A 40 -9.36 4.67 3.82
CA GLN A 40 -8.77 6.01 3.93
C GLN A 40 -7.24 5.95 3.87
N ARG A 41 -6.61 5.02 4.60
CA ARG A 41 -5.15 4.83 4.56
C ARG A 41 -4.65 4.31 3.23
N TRP A 42 -5.39 3.42 2.57
CA TRP A 42 -5.05 2.93 1.24
C TRP A 42 -5.09 4.06 0.21
N TRP A 43 -6.17 4.84 0.21
CA TRP A 43 -6.32 5.96 -0.71
C TRP A 43 -5.26 7.05 -0.45
N GLY A 44 -4.99 7.35 0.82
CA GLY A 44 -3.93 8.27 1.20
C GLY A 44 -2.54 7.82 0.74
N GLN A 45 -2.25 6.51 0.77
CA GLN A 45 -1.00 5.98 0.19
C GLN A 45 -0.96 6.15 -1.33
N TYR A 46 -2.08 5.89 -2.02
CA TYR A 46 -2.17 6.05 -3.47
C TYR A 46 -1.96 7.50 -3.92
N THR A 47 -2.57 8.46 -3.24
CA THR A 47 -2.43 9.89 -3.59
C THR A 47 -1.08 10.48 -3.19
N SER A 48 -0.35 9.84 -2.26
CA SER A 48 1.00 10.23 -1.87
C SER A 48 2.10 9.69 -2.80
N PHE A 49 1.73 8.98 -3.88
CA PHE A 49 2.70 8.44 -4.82
C PHE A 49 3.49 9.57 -5.49
N PRO A 50 4.83 9.52 -5.50
CA PRO A 50 5.65 10.64 -5.99
C PRO A 50 5.69 10.65 -7.53
N LEU A 51 4.70 11.31 -8.13
CA LEU A 51 4.59 11.51 -9.58
C LEU A 51 5.44 12.71 -10.03
N PRO A 52 6.24 12.57 -11.11
CA PRO A 52 7.19 13.60 -11.52
C PRO A 52 6.55 14.76 -12.30
N ASP A 53 5.29 14.68 -12.68
CA ASP A 53 4.64 15.55 -13.68
C ASP A 53 4.71 17.05 -13.33
N ASN A 54 4.36 17.40 -12.08
CA ASN A 54 4.40 18.80 -11.62
C ASN A 54 5.84 19.34 -11.63
N LEU A 55 6.80 18.56 -11.17
CA LEU A 55 8.20 18.94 -11.17
C LEU A 55 8.74 19.07 -12.61
N MET A 56 8.36 18.15 -13.49
CA MET A 56 8.73 18.16 -14.90
C MET A 56 8.28 19.46 -15.58
N MET A 57 7.05 19.90 -15.31
CA MET A 57 6.52 21.15 -15.85
C MET A 57 7.35 22.36 -15.40
N VAL A 58 7.68 22.43 -14.10
CA VAL A 58 8.50 23.50 -13.53
C VAL A 58 9.92 23.49 -14.11
N VAL A 59 10.56 22.32 -14.17
CA VAL A 59 11.91 22.18 -14.72
C VAL A 59 11.93 22.55 -16.20
N SER A 60 10.94 22.12 -16.98
CA SER A 60 10.85 22.43 -18.41
C SER A 60 10.62 23.92 -18.68
N GLY A 61 9.85 24.61 -17.83
CA GLY A 61 9.55 26.03 -18.00
C GLY A 61 10.63 26.97 -17.48
N ASN A 62 11.41 26.56 -16.47
CA ASN A 62 12.35 27.45 -15.78
C ASN A 62 13.83 27.16 -16.06
N VAL A 63 14.18 25.96 -16.53
CA VAL A 63 15.56 25.60 -16.86
C VAL A 63 15.81 25.84 -18.35
N HIS A 64 16.32 27.02 -18.66
CA HIS A 64 16.61 27.50 -20.02
C HIS A 64 17.89 26.87 -20.60
N GLY A 65 18.11 27.07 -21.91
CA GLY A 65 19.26 26.55 -22.65
C GLY A 65 18.85 25.49 -23.66
N THR A 66 19.03 25.80 -24.95
CA THR A 66 18.80 24.89 -26.08
C THR A 66 20.06 24.09 -26.43
N ASP A 67 21.17 24.43 -25.79
CA ASP A 67 22.46 23.77 -25.91
C ASP A 67 22.49 22.44 -25.14
N GLU A 68 23.55 21.67 -25.37
CA GLU A 68 23.73 20.36 -24.74
C GLU A 68 23.74 20.45 -23.20
N ARG A 69 24.33 21.51 -22.64
CA ARG A 69 24.37 21.71 -21.19
C ARG A 69 22.97 21.91 -20.61
N GLY A 70 22.14 22.76 -21.23
CA GLY A 70 20.75 22.95 -20.83
C GLY A 70 19.95 21.65 -20.89
N ARG A 71 20.15 20.86 -21.96
CA ARG A 71 19.53 19.53 -22.11
C ARG A 71 19.96 18.57 -21.02
N LEU A 72 21.26 18.50 -20.72
CA LEU A 72 21.80 17.63 -19.66
C LEU A 72 21.26 18.04 -18.28
N LEU A 73 21.20 19.34 -17.98
CA LEU A 73 20.71 19.84 -16.70
C LEU A 73 19.25 19.43 -16.44
N ARG A 74 18.35 19.65 -17.42
CA ARG A 74 16.94 19.24 -17.31
C ARG A 74 16.80 17.73 -17.08
N ARG A 75 17.56 16.91 -17.83
CA ARG A 75 17.52 15.45 -17.68
C ARG A 75 18.06 15.00 -16.32
N THR A 76 19.16 15.57 -15.85
CA THR A 76 19.78 15.19 -14.57
C THR A 76 18.87 15.55 -13.39
N LEU A 77 18.23 16.72 -13.40
CA LEU A 77 17.25 17.11 -12.37
C LEU A 77 16.09 16.11 -12.29
N MET A 78 15.49 15.75 -13.43
CA MET A 78 14.41 14.76 -13.45
C MET A 78 14.89 13.37 -13.04
N ARG A 79 16.10 12.96 -13.41
CA ARG A 79 16.69 11.68 -12.98
C ARG A 79 16.87 11.63 -11.46
N TYR A 80 17.30 12.71 -10.81
CA TYR A 80 17.43 12.75 -9.35
C TYR A 80 16.09 12.64 -8.64
N ALA A 81 15.04 13.29 -9.14
CA ALA A 81 13.69 13.14 -8.61
C ALA A 81 13.15 11.70 -8.80
N ASN A 82 13.35 11.12 -10.00
CA ASN A 82 12.94 9.75 -10.25
C ASN A 82 13.70 8.74 -9.38
N LEU A 83 15.00 8.99 -9.16
CA LEU A 83 15.83 8.15 -8.28
C LEU A 83 15.31 8.18 -6.84
N SER A 84 14.95 9.35 -6.29
CA SER A 84 14.41 9.43 -4.93
C SER A 84 13.08 8.66 -4.82
N SER A 85 12.21 8.77 -5.82
CA SER A 85 10.97 7.96 -5.92
C SER A 85 11.26 6.46 -5.93
N VAL A 86 12.24 5.99 -6.72
CA VAL A 86 12.61 4.58 -6.75
C VAL A 86 13.16 4.10 -5.40
N LEU A 87 13.99 4.89 -4.73
CA LEU A 87 14.58 4.53 -3.43
C LEU A 87 13.52 4.38 -2.32
N ILE A 88 12.55 5.31 -2.25
CA ILE A 88 11.46 5.19 -1.27
C ILE A 88 10.55 4.01 -1.60
N LEU A 89 10.20 3.83 -2.88
CA LEU A 89 9.35 2.71 -3.33
C LEU A 89 10.02 1.36 -3.08
N ARG A 90 11.34 1.25 -3.28
CA ARG A 90 12.11 0.06 -2.91
C ARG A 90 12.02 -0.27 -1.42
N SER A 91 11.94 0.75 -0.57
CA SER A 91 11.88 0.58 0.89
C SER A 91 10.51 0.10 1.38
N ILE A 92 9.42 0.53 0.72
CA ILE A 92 8.04 0.25 1.17
C ILE A 92 7.33 -0.84 0.35
N SER A 93 7.70 -1.03 -0.92
CA SER A 93 7.05 -1.98 -1.83
C SER A 93 7.88 -3.24 -2.03
N THR A 94 7.32 -4.38 -1.64
CA THR A 94 7.96 -5.69 -1.84
C THR A 94 8.21 -6.00 -3.32
N ARG A 95 7.37 -5.50 -4.22
CA ARG A 95 7.54 -5.67 -5.68
C ARG A 95 8.75 -4.90 -6.19
N VAL A 96 8.90 -3.64 -5.78
CA VAL A 96 10.04 -2.80 -6.18
C VAL A 96 11.33 -3.30 -5.55
N ARG A 97 11.30 -3.75 -4.29
CA ARG A 97 12.43 -4.40 -3.63
C ARG A 97 12.89 -5.69 -4.31
N LYS A 98 11.96 -6.48 -4.89
CA LYS A 98 12.31 -7.68 -5.66
C LYS A 98 12.94 -7.36 -7.01
N ARG A 99 12.52 -6.25 -7.64
CA ARG A 99 13.08 -5.77 -8.92
C ARG A 99 14.46 -5.15 -8.74
N PHE A 100 14.66 -4.37 -7.67
CA PHE A 100 15.91 -3.71 -7.32
C PHE A 100 16.34 -4.22 -5.95
N GLN A 101 17.00 -5.38 -5.91
CA GLN A 101 17.42 -6.03 -4.67
C GLN A 101 18.63 -5.35 -4.05
N THR A 102 19.57 -4.89 -4.88
CA THR A 102 20.76 -4.14 -4.48
C THR A 102 20.67 -2.68 -4.96
N LEU A 103 21.62 -1.84 -4.55
CA LEU A 103 21.76 -0.51 -5.16
C LEU A 103 22.40 -0.59 -6.55
N GLU A 104 23.21 -1.63 -6.80
CA GLU A 104 23.82 -1.89 -8.12
C GLU A 104 22.74 -2.13 -9.18
N ASP A 105 21.67 -2.87 -8.85
CA ASP A 105 20.51 -3.06 -9.74
C ASP A 105 19.85 -1.74 -10.16
N ILE A 106 19.95 -0.69 -9.35
CA ILE A 106 19.41 0.65 -9.67
C ILE A 106 20.38 1.42 -10.56
N VAL A 107 21.69 1.22 -10.39
CA VAL A 107 22.73 1.86 -11.21
C VAL A 107 22.73 1.27 -12.63
N GLU A 108 22.45 -0.02 -12.77
CA GLU A 108 22.43 -0.74 -14.04
C GLU A 108 21.15 -0.54 -14.88
N ALA A 109 20.05 -0.12 -14.25
CA ALA A 109 18.72 0.02 -14.88
C ALA A 109 18.54 1.33 -15.69
#